data_AF-A0A2M7R5A2-F1
#
_entry.id   AF-A0A2M7R5A2-F1
#
_cell.length_a   1.000
_cell.length_b   1.000
_cell.length_c   1.000
_cell.angle_alpha   90.00
_cell.angle_beta   90.00
_cell.angle_gamma   90.00
#
_symmetry.space_group_name_H-M   'P 1'
#
loop_
_entity.id
_entity.type
_entity.pdbx_description
1 polymer ?
#
loop_
_entity_poly.entity_id
_entity_poly.type
_entity_poly.pdbx_seq_one_letter_code
_entity_poly.pdbx_strand_id
1 'polypeptide(L)'
;MDFSCNESTESVGKIEWFLKEIGHQSGAILASGRSYHYYGAGLLDEMGWLEFLGKCLLSGLVDERYIGHRLLDHCGILRLSACPLRPKIPTVVSILK
;
A
#
# COMPACT_ATOMS: atom_id res chain seq x y z
N MET A 1 -1.62 -2.49 -0.65
CA MET A 1 -0.15 -2.37 -0.75
C MET A 1 0.39 -1.86 0.58
N ASP A 2 1.55 -2.36 1.00
CA ASP A 2 2.22 -1.94 2.24
C ASP A 2 3.42 -1.05 1.89
N PHE A 3 3.37 0.22 2.32
CA PHE A 3 4.42 1.21 2.09
C PHE A 3 5.26 1.36 3.35
N SER A 4 6.55 1.00 3.24
CA SER A 4 7.50 0.99 4.35
C SER A 4 8.13 2.36 4.52
N CYS A 5 7.41 3.28 5.15
CA CYS A 5 7.93 4.60 5.48
C CYS A 5 7.49 5.05 6.89
N ASN A 6 8.29 5.95 7.47
CA ASN A 6 8.01 6.51 8.79
C ASN A 6 6.72 7.34 8.76
N GLU A 7 5.98 7.34 9.87
CA GLU A 7 4.76 8.13 10.00
C GLU A 7 5.07 9.64 9.98
N SER A 8 4.77 10.28 8.86
CA SER A 8 4.76 11.72 8.70
C SER A 8 3.71 12.14 7.65
N THR A 9 3.30 13.40 7.68
CA THR A 9 2.44 14.01 6.64
C THR A 9 3.12 14.01 5.27
N GLU A 10 4.44 14.17 5.24
CA GLU A 10 5.25 14.09 4.03
C GLU A 10 5.18 12.70 3.38
N SER A 11 5.25 11.63 4.18
CA SER A 11 5.12 10.26 3.69
C SER A 11 3.76 10.01 3.04
N VAL A 12 2.68 10.51 3.66
CA VAL A 12 1.32 10.40 3.08
C VAL A 12 1.27 11.11 1.73
N GLY A 13 1.78 12.35 1.64
CA GLY A 13 1.80 13.10 0.39
C GLY A 13 2.59 12.42 -0.73
N LYS A 14 3.73 11.79 -0.41
CA LYS A 14 4.52 11.00 -1.38
C LYS A 14 3.74 9.79 -1.90
N ILE A 15 3.05 9.07 -1.00
CA ILE A 15 2.23 7.91 -1.38
C ILE A 15 1.05 8.35 -2.24
N GLU A 16 0.34 9.42 -1.85
CA GLU A 16 -0.77 9.95 -2.64
C GLU A 16 -0.35 10.37 -4.05
N TRP A 17 0.75 11.12 -4.14
CA TRP A 17 1.31 11.54 -5.42
C TRP A 17 1.64 10.32 -6.28
N PHE A 18 2.40 9.37 -5.74
CA PHE A 18 2.78 8.15 -6.46
C PHE A 18 1.55 7.37 -6.96
N LEU A 19 0.56 7.12 -6.08
CA LEU A 19 -0.65 6.40 -6.44
C LEU A 19 -1.41 7.09 -7.58
N LYS A 20 -1.54 8.42 -7.54
CA LYS A 20 -2.18 9.19 -8.62
C LYS A 20 -1.40 9.07 -9.94
N GLU A 21 -0.07 9.19 -9.91
CA GLU A 21 0.78 9.05 -11.09
C GLU A 21 0.65 7.68 -11.77
N ILE A 22 0.48 6.61 -10.97
CA ILE A 22 0.32 5.26 -11.51
C ILE A 22 -1.12 4.90 -11.90
N GLY A 23 -2.04 5.86 -11.86
CA GLY A 23 -3.43 5.72 -12.30
C GLY A 23 -4.42 5.29 -11.21
N HIS A 24 -3.99 5.22 -9.95
CA HIS A 24 -4.84 4.86 -8.82
C HIS A 24 -5.46 6.10 -8.17
N GLN A 25 -6.60 6.52 -8.68
CA GLN A 25 -7.29 7.76 -8.27
C GLN A 25 -8.29 7.56 -7.12
N SER A 26 -8.64 6.32 -6.77
CA SER A 26 -9.69 6.01 -5.80
C SER A 26 -9.28 4.90 -4.83
N GLY A 27 -9.35 5.18 -3.53
CA GLY A 27 -8.97 4.25 -2.48
C GLY A 27 -8.72 4.93 -1.13
N ALA A 28 -8.27 4.15 -0.16
CA ALA A 28 -7.96 4.60 1.19
C ALA A 28 -6.51 4.29 1.57
N ILE A 29 -5.86 5.24 2.24
CA ILE A 29 -4.56 5.06 2.87
C ILE A 29 -4.78 5.01 4.37
N LEU A 30 -4.27 3.95 5.01
CA LEU A 30 -4.37 3.71 6.44
C LEU A 30 -3.00 3.74 7.10
N ALA A 31 -2.88 4.38 8.26
CA ALA A 31 -1.67 4.36 9.08
C ALA A 31 -1.72 3.22 10.10
N SER A 32 -0.70 2.35 10.10
CA SER A 32 -0.62 1.18 10.99
C SER A 32 0.39 1.34 12.15
N GLY A 33 1.16 2.44 12.18
CA GLY A 33 2.24 2.70 13.14
C GLY A 33 3.61 2.77 12.49
N ARG A 34 3.94 1.76 11.69
CA ARG A 34 5.27 1.61 11.07
C ARG A 34 5.22 1.55 9.55
N SER A 35 4.03 1.60 8.99
CA SER A 35 3.79 1.57 7.57
C SER A 35 2.45 2.21 7.23
N TYR A 36 2.27 2.46 5.94
CA TYR A 36 0.99 2.89 5.39
C TYR A 36 0.42 1.84 4.47
N HIS A 37 -0.85 1.52 4.66
CA HIS A 37 -1.54 0.50 3.89
C HIS A 37 -2.49 1.16 2.90
N TYR A 38 -2.33 0.88 1.62
CA TYR A 38 -3.24 1.33 0.58
C TYR A 38 -4.22 0.23 0.17
N TYR A 39 -5.51 0.58 0.15
CA TYR A 39 -6.60 -0.22 -0.41
C TYR A 39 -7.26 0.57 -1.53
N GLY A 40 -7.09 0.12 -2.77
CA GLY A 40 -7.80 0.70 -3.92
C GLY A 40 -9.28 0.33 -3.89
N ALA A 41 -10.13 1.20 -4.41
CA ALA A 41 -11.58 0.92 -4.50
C ALA A 41 -11.97 0.12 -5.75
N GLY A 42 -11.07 0.01 -6.73
CA GLY A 42 -11.25 -0.79 -7.94
C GLY A 42 -10.58 -2.16 -7.83
N LEU A 43 -11.18 -3.18 -8.43
CA LEU A 43 -10.53 -4.48 -8.64
C LEU A 43 -9.57 -4.39 -9.83
N LEU A 44 -8.45 -5.08 -9.72
CA LEU A 44 -7.50 -5.28 -10.81
C LEU A 44 -7.68 -6.69 -11.37
N ASP A 45 -7.52 -6.83 -12.68
CA ASP A 45 -7.27 -8.13 -13.29
C ASP A 45 -5.82 -8.56 -13.06
N GLU A 46 -5.46 -9.75 -13.55
CA GLU A 46 -4.11 -10.31 -13.35
C GLU A 46 -3.01 -9.40 -13.91
N MET A 47 -3.20 -8.90 -15.13
CA MET A 47 -2.23 -8.01 -15.77
C MET A 47 -2.13 -6.67 -15.05
N GLY A 48 -3.26 -6.05 -14.69
CA GLY A 48 -3.28 -4.81 -13.92
C GLY A 48 -2.66 -4.97 -12.55
N TRP A 49 -2.81 -6.13 -11.91
CA TRP A 49 -2.16 -6.44 -10.64
C TRP A 49 -0.63 -6.56 -10.80
N LEU A 50 -0.15 -7.25 -11.84
CA LEU A 50 1.28 -7.34 -12.14
C LEU A 50 1.89 -5.96 -12.46
N GLU A 51 1.21 -5.14 -13.26
CA GLU A 51 1.63 -3.76 -13.56
C GLU A 51 1.69 -2.92 -12.29
N PHE A 52 0.67 -3.02 -11.43
CA PHE A 52 0.64 -2.32 -10.15
C PHE A 52 1.83 -2.71 -9.27
N LEU A 53 2.10 -4.02 -9.11
CA LEU A 53 3.25 -4.51 -8.35
C LEU A 53 4.58 -4.02 -8.94
N GLY A 54 4.73 -4.05 -10.26
CA GLY A 54 5.92 -3.57 -10.96
C GLY A 54 6.17 -2.08 -10.73
N LYS A 55 5.14 -1.25 -10.85
CA LYS A 55 5.24 0.19 -10.56
C LYS A 55 5.57 0.45 -9.09
N CYS A 56 4.98 -0.31 -8.16
CA CYS A 56 5.33 -0.24 -6.74
C CYS A 56 6.80 -0.62 -6.50
N LEU A 57 7.30 -1.68 -7.12
CA LEU A 57 8.70 -2.10 -7.00
C LEU A 57 9.65 -1.00 -7.46
N LEU A 58 9.36 -0.38 -8.61
CA LEU A 58 10.18 0.71 -9.18
C LEU A 58 10.12 2.00 -8.35
N SER A 59 9.10 2.19 -7.51
CA SER A 59 8.95 3.40 -6.70
C SER A 59 9.99 3.52 -5.57
N GLY A 60 10.54 2.39 -5.10
CA GLY A 60 11.36 2.34 -3.88
C GLY A 60 10.60 2.65 -2.59
N LEU A 61 9.27 2.76 -2.62
CA LEU A 61 8.42 3.06 -1.46
C LEU A 61 7.93 1.82 -0.72
N VAL A 62 8.19 0.62 -1.27
CA VAL A 62 7.72 -0.68 -0.76
C VAL A 62 8.90 -1.61 -0.52
N ASP A 63 8.74 -2.60 0.37
CA ASP A 63 9.74 -3.65 0.56
C ASP A 63 9.76 -4.59 -0.67
N GLU A 64 10.91 -4.68 -1.34
CA GLU A 64 11.11 -5.50 -2.54
C GLU A 64 10.91 -7.00 -2.28
N ARG A 65 11.24 -7.50 -1.08
CA ARG A 65 11.03 -8.90 -0.70
C ARG A 65 9.55 -9.19 -0.53
N TYR A 66 8.79 -8.23 0.01
CA TYR A 66 7.33 -8.35 0.06
C TYR A 66 6.77 -8.51 -1.35
N ILE A 67 7.15 -7.65 -2.31
CA ILE A 67 6.70 -7.78 -3.71
C ILE A 67 7.09 -9.15 -4.29
N GLY A 68 8.34 -9.57 -4.11
CA GLY A 68 8.81 -10.89 -4.57
C GLY A 68 7.99 -12.05 -4.02
N HIS A 69 7.70 -12.05 -2.71
CA HIS A 69 6.84 -13.06 -2.11
C HIS A 69 5.41 -13.04 -2.66
N ARG A 70 4.82 -11.87 -2.90
CA ARG A 70 3.47 -11.79 -3.47
C ARG A 70 3.43 -12.31 -4.91
N LEU A 71 4.45 -12.02 -5.71
CA LEU A 71 4.59 -12.55 -7.07
C LEU A 71 4.66 -14.09 -7.08
N LEU A 72 5.43 -14.69 -6.18
CA LEU A 72 5.50 -16.16 -6.03
C LEU A 72 4.18 -16.77 -5.57
N ASP A 73 3.47 -16.10 -4.67
CA ASP A 73 2.20 -16.58 -4.12
C ASP A 73 1.00 -16.36 -5.06
N HIS A 74 1.19 -15.63 -6.17
CA HIS A 74 0.11 -15.20 -7.08
C HIS A 74 -1.05 -14.47 -6.39
N CYS A 75 -0.81 -13.90 -5.20
CA CYS A 75 -1.85 -13.19 -4.44
C CYS A 75 -1.26 -12.16 -3.47
N GLY A 76 -1.99 -11.05 -3.30
CA GLY A 76 -1.72 -10.04 -2.29
C GLY A 76 -2.44 -10.36 -0.97
N ILE A 77 -1.70 -10.58 0.11
CA ILE A 77 -2.29 -10.77 1.45
C ILE A 77 -1.84 -9.63 2.34
N LEU A 78 -2.72 -8.66 2.55
CA LEU A 78 -2.51 -7.57 3.50
C LEU A 78 -3.63 -7.60 4.54
N ARG A 79 -3.27 -7.88 5.80
CA ARG A 79 -4.22 -7.96 6.90
C ARG A 79 -4.16 -6.70 7.76
N LEU A 80 -5.30 -6.05 7.94
CA LEU A 80 -5.49 -5.08 9.02
C LEU A 80 -5.81 -5.85 10.30
N SER A 81 -4.92 -5.78 11.28
CA SER A 81 -5.13 -6.42 12.56
C SER A 81 -4.47 -5.61 13.67
N ALA A 82 -5.21 -5.36 14.74
CA ALA A 82 -4.66 -4.98 16.03
C ALA A 82 -4.55 -6.23 16.90
N CYS A 83 -3.42 -6.40 17.58
CA CYS A 83 -3.22 -7.47 18.58
C CYS A 83 -2.39 -6.93 19.74
N PRO A 84 -2.26 -7.63 20.88
CA PRO A 84 -1.46 -7.13 22.00
C PRO A 84 -0.01 -6.77 21.63
N LEU A 85 0.59 -7.46 20.65
CA LEU A 85 1.93 -7.16 20.12
C LEU A 85 1.98 -5.99 19.13
N ARG A 86 0.83 -5.63 18.53
CA ARG A 86 0.64 -4.52 17.59
C ARG A 86 -0.65 -3.80 17.96
N PRO A 87 -0.66 -3.05 19.08
CA PRO A 87 -1.90 -2.54 19.66
C PRO A 87 -2.52 -1.41 18.84
N LYS A 88 -1.76 -0.80 17.91
CA LYS A 88 -2.26 0.29 17.09
C LYS A 88 -3.32 -0.24 16.12
N ILE A 89 -4.53 0.29 16.26
CA ILE A 89 -5.63 0.07 15.33
C ILE A 89 -5.34 0.91 14.08
N PRO A 90 -5.28 0.30 12.88
CA PRO A 90 -5.07 1.07 11.66
C PRO A 90 -6.20 2.09 11.45
N THR A 91 -5.85 3.34 11.19
CA THR A 91 -6.82 4.41 10.93
C THR A 91 -6.64 4.98 9.54
N VAL A 92 -7.75 5.35 8.90
CA VAL A 92 -7.70 6.06 7.61
C VAL A 92 -7.09 7.44 7.84
N VAL A 93 -6.03 7.74 7.09
CA VAL A 93 -5.35 9.04 7.11
C VAL A 93 -5.56 9.83 5.83
N SER A 94 -5.94 9.16 4.74
CA SER A 94 -6.30 9.81 3.48
C SER A 94 -7.27 8.96 2.66
N ILE A 95 -8.11 9.65 1.88
CA ILE A 95 -9.03 9.08 0.89
C ILE A 95 -8.71 9.72 -0.46
N LEU A 96 -8.37 8.90 -1.43
CA LEU A 96 -8.25 9.31 -2.83
C LEU A 96 -9.65 9.27 -3.46
N LYS A 97 -10.02 10.35 -4.17
CA LYS A 97 -11.29 10.50 -4.88
C LYS A 97 -11.04 10.98 -6.30
#